data_AF-A0A359CBA8-F1
#
_entry.id   AF-A0A359CBA8-F1
#
_cell.length_a   1.000
_cell.length_b   1.000
_cell.length_c   1.000
_cell.angle_alpha   90.00
_cell.angle_beta   90.00
_cell.angle_gamma   90.00
#
_symmetry.space_group_name_H-M   'P 1'
#
loop_
_entity.id
_entity.type
_entity.pdbx_description
1 polymer ?
#
loop_
_entity_poly.entity_id
_entity_poly.type
_entity_poly.pdbx_seq_one_letter_code
_entity_poly.pdbx_strand_id
1 'polypeptide(L)'
;MPFKESSLLLQCPKCDTINYLDPFTFWNFSGKIKCAGCDAIWEYALVNGHRQGPPKEGKAPHDKLPGFAQSKDWKPITTKGKVADAPQAREDFQGKPIPIKKSVRGKAVSGSPLSADELIGSIPKMFYTGV
;
A
#
# COMPACT_ATOMS: atom_id res chain seq x y z
N MET A 1 -9.42 -0.88 -27.49
CA MET A 1 -7.99 -0.71 -27.17
C MET A 1 -7.54 -1.92 -26.38
N PRO A 2 -6.45 -2.61 -26.75
CA PRO A 2 -5.92 -3.70 -25.94
C PRO A 2 -5.49 -3.14 -24.56
N PHE A 3 -5.78 -3.89 -23.49
CA PHE A 3 -5.47 -3.52 -22.08
C PHE A 3 -4.00 -3.08 -21.87
N LYS A 4 -3.10 -3.52 -22.77
CA LYS A 4 -1.66 -3.19 -22.82
C LYS A 4 -1.34 -1.72 -23.12
N GLU A 5 -2.31 -0.96 -23.64
CA GLU A 5 -2.12 0.42 -24.13
C GLU A 5 -2.87 1.46 -23.30
N SER A 6 -3.80 1.04 -22.44
CA SER A 6 -4.68 1.93 -21.68
C SER A 6 -4.84 1.39 -20.26
N SER A 7 -3.89 1.69 -19.38
CA SER A 7 -4.04 1.57 -17.93
C SER A 7 -2.74 1.91 -17.20
N LEU A 8 -2.85 2.16 -15.90
CA LEU A 8 -1.78 2.27 -14.93
C LEU A 8 -1.08 0.92 -14.68
N LEU A 9 -0.56 0.32 -15.75
CA LEU A 9 0.13 -0.98 -15.73
C LEU A 9 1.43 -0.87 -16.52
N LEU A 10 2.46 -1.56 -16.03
CA LEU A 10 3.69 -1.87 -16.74
C LEU A 10 3.83 -3.39 -16.79
N GLN A 11 3.40 -4.00 -17.90
CA GLN A 11 3.78 -5.37 -18.23
C GLN A 11 5.23 -5.36 -18.71
N CYS A 12 6.13 -5.97 -17.96
CA CYS A 12 7.56 -5.93 -18.25
C CYS A 12 7.88 -6.70 -19.55
N PRO A 13 8.49 -6.05 -20.56
CA PRO A 13 8.86 -6.71 -21.81
C PRO A 13 9.88 -7.84 -21.67
N LYS A 14 10.63 -7.90 -20.56
CA LYS A 14 11.68 -8.90 -20.33
C LYS A 14 11.20 -10.17 -19.61
N CYS A 15 10.26 -10.05 -18.68
CA CYS A 15 9.88 -11.15 -17.79
C CYS A 15 8.37 -11.35 -17.62
N ASP A 16 7.56 -10.66 -18.45
CA ASP A 16 6.08 -10.71 -18.44
C ASP A 16 5.40 -10.33 -17.11
N THR A 17 6.16 -9.93 -16.08
CA THR A 17 5.61 -9.49 -14.79
C THR A 17 4.74 -8.26 -14.99
N ILE A 18 3.54 -8.29 -14.41
CA ILE A 18 2.60 -7.17 -14.45
C ILE A 18 2.86 -6.33 -13.20
N ASN A 19 3.35 -5.11 -13.42
CA ASN A 19 3.57 -4.12 -12.38
C ASN A 19 2.38 -3.16 -12.37
N TYR A 20 1.65 -3.11 -11.26
CA TYR A 20 0.51 -2.24 -11.07
C TYR A 20 0.98 -0.90 -10.53
N LEU A 21 0.68 0.15 -11.27
CA LEU A 21 1.05 1.51 -10.94
C LEU A 21 -0.16 2.13 -10.22
N ASP A 22 0.01 2.61 -8.99
CA ASP A 22 -1.13 3.18 -8.26
C ASP A 22 -1.50 4.55 -8.84
N PRO A 23 -2.80 4.89 -8.97
CA PRO A 23 -3.21 6.17 -9.50
C PRO A 23 -2.65 7.35 -8.71
N PHE A 24 -2.55 7.24 -7.38
CA PHE A 24 -2.10 8.34 -6.53
C PHE A 24 -0.66 8.76 -6.82
N THR A 25 0.22 7.82 -7.13
CA THR A 25 1.63 8.08 -7.45
C THR A 25 1.86 8.30 -8.95
N PHE A 26 1.06 7.68 -9.81
CA PHE A 26 1.36 7.58 -11.25
C PHE A 26 0.36 8.27 -12.18
N TRP A 27 -0.63 9.02 -11.66
CA TRP A 27 -1.63 9.72 -12.50
C TRP A 27 -1.01 10.64 -13.56
N ASN A 28 0.01 11.42 -13.17
CA ASN A 28 0.82 12.26 -14.05
C ASN A 28 2.29 12.01 -13.71
N PHE A 29 2.89 11.00 -14.34
CA PHE A 29 4.24 10.55 -14.03
C PHE A 29 5.11 10.55 -15.28
N SER A 30 6.36 10.97 -15.15
CA SER A 30 7.39 10.79 -16.18
C SER A 30 8.70 10.49 -15.47
N GLY A 31 9.21 9.27 -15.65
CA GLY A 31 10.43 8.84 -14.96
C GLY A 31 10.72 7.35 -15.15
N LYS A 32 11.56 6.81 -14.28
CA LYS A 32 12.06 5.44 -14.29
C LYS A 32 11.36 4.58 -13.24
N ILE A 33 10.80 3.46 -13.69
CA ILE A 33 10.13 2.46 -12.85
C ILE A 33 10.95 1.18 -12.87
N LYS A 34 11.22 0.61 -11.68
CA LYS A 34 11.89 -0.70 -11.57
C LYS A 34 10.85 -1.82 -11.62
N CYS A 35 11.09 -2.83 -12.46
CA CYS A 35 10.26 -4.03 -12.51
C CYS A 35 10.45 -4.87 -11.24
N ALA A 36 9.35 -5.25 -10.59
CA ALA A 36 9.37 -6.10 -9.40
C ALA A 36 9.87 -7.53 -9.66
N GLY A 37 9.75 -8.02 -10.90
CA GLY A 37 10.16 -9.37 -11.29
C GLY A 37 11.66 -9.50 -11.52
N CYS A 38 12.20 -8.75 -12.48
CA CYS A 38 13.59 -8.90 -12.95
C CYS A 38 14.51 -7.71 -12.63
N ASP A 39 14.06 -6.73 -11.85
CA ASP A 39 14.79 -5.49 -11.52
C ASP A 39 15.18 -4.60 -12.71
N ALA A 40 14.75 -4.95 -13.93
CA ALA A 40 14.95 -4.10 -15.10
C ALA A 40 14.25 -2.75 -14.90
N ILE A 41 14.91 -1.68 -15.34
CA ILE A 41 14.41 -0.31 -15.21
C ILE A 41 13.80 0.12 -16.53
N TRP A 42 12.63 0.74 -16.45
CA TRP A 42 11.87 1.20 -17.60
C TRP A 42 11.54 2.68 -17.46
N GLU A 43 11.92 3.46 -18.47
CA GLU A 43 11.42 4.83 -18.64
C GLU A 43 9.96 4.77 -19.10
N TYR A 44 9.10 5.47 -18.36
CA TYR A 44 7.66 5.41 -18.49
C TYR A 44 7.06 6.79 -18.28
N ALA A 45 6.07 7.13 -19.12
CA ALA A 45 5.33 8.38 -19.03
C ALA A 45 3.83 8.13 -19.06
N LEU A 46 3.11 8.77 -18.15
CA LEU A 46 1.68 8.68 -17.91
C LEU A 46 1.13 10.10 -17.77
N VAL A 47 0.06 10.41 -18.50
CA VAL A 47 -0.70 11.67 -18.39
C VAL A 47 -2.16 11.29 -18.22
N ASN A 48 -2.79 11.77 -17.15
CA ASN A 48 -4.15 11.41 -16.75
C ASN A 48 -4.37 9.87 -16.68
N GLY A 49 -3.37 9.14 -16.19
CA GLY A 49 -3.39 7.67 -16.13
C GLY A 49 -3.20 6.97 -17.48
N HIS A 50 -3.04 7.72 -18.57
CA HIS A 50 -2.80 7.19 -19.91
C HIS A 50 -1.32 7.20 -20.26
N ARG A 51 -0.84 6.05 -20.71
CA ARG A 51 0.54 5.85 -21.15
C ARG A 51 0.84 6.66 -22.41
N GLN A 52 1.97 7.34 -22.43
CA GLN A 52 2.41 8.21 -23.54
C GLN A 52 3.30 7.51 -24.58
N GLY A 53 3.39 6.18 -24.53
CA GLY A 53 4.19 5.37 -25.45
C GLY A 53 4.80 4.14 -24.80
N PRO A 54 5.51 3.27 -25.55
CA PRO A 54 6.12 2.05 -25.02
C PRO A 54 7.13 2.28 -23.89
N PRO A 55 7.24 1.33 -22.92
CA PRO A 55 8.32 1.38 -21.95
C PRO A 55 9.65 1.32 -22.70
N LYS A 56 10.53 2.26 -22.40
CA LYS A 56 11.89 2.27 -22.94
C LYS A 56 12.84 1.76 -21.89
N GLU A 57 13.85 1.00 -22.29
CA GLU A 57 14.83 0.48 -21.33
C GLU A 57 15.62 1.65 -20.72
N GLY A 58 15.61 1.74 -19.40
CA GLY A 58 16.30 2.76 -18.63
C GLY A 58 17.54 2.22 -17.92
N LYS A 59 18.34 3.12 -17.37
CA LYS A 59 19.49 2.82 -16.50
C LYS A 59 19.17 3.21 -15.06
N ALA A 60 19.90 2.61 -14.11
CA ALA A 60 19.81 3.00 -12.71
C ALA A 60 20.24 4.47 -12.48
N PRO A 61 19.74 5.15 -11.44
CA PRO A 61 18.74 4.69 -10.46
C PRO A 61 17.29 4.70 -10.99
N HIS A 62 16.39 4.06 -10.25
CA HIS A 62 14.94 4.13 -10.51
C HIS A 62 14.32 5.22 -9.63
N ASP A 63 13.23 5.83 -10.09
CA ASP A 63 12.55 6.92 -9.36
C ASP A 63 11.43 6.38 -8.46
N LYS A 64 10.67 5.39 -8.95
CA LYS A 64 9.52 4.80 -8.24
C LYS A 64 9.45 3.28 -8.40
N LEU A 65 8.84 2.65 -7.41
CA LEU A 65 8.44 1.24 -7.42
C LEU A 65 6.93 1.13 -7.71
N PRO A 66 6.48 0.01 -8.31
CA PRO A 66 5.05 -0.25 -8.44
C PRO A 66 4.41 -0.51 -7.07
N GLY A 67 3.14 -0.15 -6.91
CA GLY A 67 2.40 -0.40 -5.67
C GLY A 67 2.07 -1.87 -5.44
N PHE A 68 1.94 -2.64 -6.53
CA PHE A 68 1.73 -4.08 -6.50
C PHE A 68 2.32 -4.72 -7.75
N ALA A 69 2.68 -6.00 -7.69
CA ALA A 69 3.13 -6.74 -8.86
C ALA A 69 2.79 -8.22 -8.75
N GLN A 70 2.62 -8.86 -9.91
CA GLN A 70 2.37 -10.29 -10.01
C GLN A 70 3.13 -10.93 -11.16
N SER A 71 3.50 -12.19 -10.99
CA SER A 71 4.14 -12.99 -12.02
C SER A 71 3.15 -13.36 -13.14
N LYS A 72 3.68 -13.94 -14.23
CA LYS A 72 2.89 -14.51 -15.32
C LYS A 72 1.90 -15.59 -14.86
N ASP A 73 2.22 -16.28 -13.76
CA ASP A 73 1.39 -17.31 -13.13
C ASP A 73 0.39 -16.73 -12.14
N TRP A 74 0.15 -15.41 -12.15
CA TRP A 74 -0.79 -14.71 -11.27
C TRP A 74 -0.42 -14.79 -9.78
N LYS A 75 0.85 -15.04 -9.46
CA LYS A 75 1.34 -15.05 -8.07
C LYS A 75 1.81 -13.66 -7.66
N PRO A 76 1.38 -13.14 -6.49
CA PRO A 76 1.80 -11.83 -6.00
C PRO A 76 3.29 -11.82 -5.67
N ILE A 77 3.95 -10.69 -5.93
CA ILE A 77 5.34 -10.44 -5.55
C ILE A 77 5.33 -9.54 -4.30
N THR A 78 5.64 -10.12 -3.14
CA THR A 78 5.60 -9.44 -1.83
C THR A 78 7.00 -9.22 -1.22
N THR A 79 8.05 -9.51 -1.98
CA THR A 79 9.43 -9.35 -1.52
C THR A 79 9.76 -7.87 -1.27
N LYS A 80 10.35 -7.57 -0.11
CA LYS A 80 10.74 -6.20 0.28
C LYS A 80 11.66 -5.58 -0.78
N GLY A 81 11.38 -4.33 -1.16
CA GLY A 81 12.15 -3.57 -2.15
C GLY A 81 11.84 -3.88 -3.62
N LYS A 82 10.89 -4.79 -3.90
CA LYS A 82 10.39 -5.06 -5.26
C LYS A 82 9.16 -4.21 -5.60
N VAL A 83 8.30 -3.97 -4.62
CA VAL A 83 7.13 -3.09 -4.70
C VAL A 83 7.27 -1.98 -3.67
N ALA A 84 6.56 -0.88 -3.86
CA ALA A 84 6.48 0.19 -2.87
C ALA A 84 5.83 -0.33 -1.59
N ASP A 85 6.25 0.20 -0.44
CA ASP A 85 5.60 -0.12 0.82
C ASP A 85 4.14 0.39 0.78
N ALA A 86 3.23 -0.41 1.31
CA ALA A 86 1.81 -0.06 1.31
C ALA A 86 1.60 1.29 2.03
N PRO A 87 0.84 2.23 1.46
CA PRO A 87 0.57 3.50 2.11
C PRO A 87 -0.14 3.24 3.44
N GLN A 88 0.48 3.66 4.54
CA GLN A 88 -0.15 3.59 5.85
C GLN A 88 -0.88 4.91 6.14
N ALA A 89 -2.08 4.81 6.70
CA ALA A 89 -2.87 5.98 7.08
C ALA A 89 -2.16 6.84 8.15
N ARG A 90 -1.33 6.22 9.00
CA ARG A 90 -0.39 6.88 9.91
C ARG A 90 0.86 6.02 10.06
N GLU A 91 2.02 6.63 10.28
CA GLU A 91 3.29 5.93 10.49
C GLU A 91 3.29 5.01 11.74
N ASP A 92 2.45 5.32 12.74
CA ASP A 92 2.28 4.56 13.97
C ASP A 92 1.11 3.55 13.91
N PHE A 93 0.42 3.45 12.78
CA PHE A 93 -0.75 2.60 12.64
C PHE A 93 -0.35 1.13 12.52
N GLN A 94 -0.16 0.48 13.67
CA GLN A 94 0.18 -0.94 13.75
C GLN A 94 -1.03 -1.89 13.56
N GLY A 95 -2.21 -1.34 13.23
CA GLY A 95 -3.49 -2.07 13.34
C GLY A 95 -3.83 -2.49 14.77
N LYS A 96 -3.05 -2.00 15.74
CA LYS A 96 -3.23 -2.24 17.16
C LYS A 96 -3.92 -1.04 17.78
N PRO A 97 -4.82 -1.26 18.73
CA PRO A 97 -5.46 -0.17 19.42
C PRO A 97 -4.47 0.68 20.21
N ILE A 98 -4.71 1.99 20.25
CA ILE A 98 -3.86 2.95 20.96
C ILE A 98 -4.09 2.79 22.48
N PRO A 99 -3.02 2.71 23.30
CA PRO A 99 -3.14 2.63 24.76
C PRO A 99 -3.88 3.84 25.37
N ILE A 100 -4.75 3.59 26.34
CA ILE A 100 -5.58 4.60 27.00
C ILE A 100 -4.71 5.63 27.73
N LYS A 101 -4.98 6.93 27.51
CA LYS A 101 -4.65 7.96 28.50
C LYS A 101 -5.94 8.34 29.21
N LYS A 102 -6.02 8.10 30.52
CA LYS A 102 -7.12 8.62 31.35
C LYS A 102 -7.17 10.13 31.19
N SER A 103 -8.37 10.71 31.11
CA SER A 103 -8.48 12.17 31.22
C SER A 103 -7.90 12.61 32.57
N VAL A 104 -7.41 13.85 32.67
CA VAL A 104 -6.89 14.43 33.93
C VAL A 104 -7.91 14.32 35.08
N ARG A 105 -9.20 14.14 34.76
CA ARG A 105 -10.33 13.99 35.70
C ARG A 105 -10.73 12.53 35.97
N GLY A 106 -9.94 11.56 35.54
CA GLY A 106 -10.16 10.13 35.81
C GLY A 106 -11.30 9.46 35.04
N LYS A 107 -12.03 10.19 34.17
CA LYS A 107 -13.08 9.62 33.32
C LYS A 107 -12.49 8.89 32.11
N ALA A 108 -13.11 7.77 31.74
CA ALA A 108 -12.79 7.04 30.52
C ALA A 108 -13.05 7.92 29.29
N VAL A 109 -12.11 7.91 28.34
CA VAL A 109 -12.25 8.59 27.05
C VAL A 109 -12.68 7.52 26.03
N SER A 110 -13.67 7.83 25.21
CA SER A 110 -14.17 6.96 24.13
C SER A 110 -13.04 6.51 23.20
N GLY A 111 -13.05 5.24 22.77
CA GLY A 111 -12.18 4.73 21.69
C GLY A 111 -11.09 3.74 22.09
N SER A 112 -11.10 3.19 23.30
CA SER A 112 -10.12 2.20 23.76
C SER A 112 -10.70 0.78 23.82
N PRO A 113 -9.94 -0.26 23.46
CA PRO A 113 -10.28 -1.63 23.82
C PRO A 113 -9.96 -1.84 25.29
N LEU A 114 -10.92 -2.43 25.98
CA LEU A 114 -10.79 -2.82 27.37
C LEU A 114 -10.11 -4.18 27.44
N SER A 115 -9.24 -4.36 28.41
CA SER A 115 -8.68 -5.68 28.70
C SER A 115 -9.73 -6.56 29.40
N ALA A 116 -9.54 -7.89 29.36
CA ALA A 116 -10.51 -8.84 29.93
C ALA A 116 -10.73 -8.62 31.44
N ASP A 117 -9.71 -8.14 32.15
CA ASP A 117 -9.75 -7.78 33.56
C ASP A 117 -10.49 -6.45 33.83
N GLU A 118 -10.72 -5.62 32.82
CA GLU A 118 -11.53 -4.39 32.92
C GLU A 118 -13.01 -4.65 32.61
N LEU A 119 -13.36 -5.87 32.22
CA LEU A 119 -14.69 -6.27 31.79
C LEU A 119 -15.36 -7.23 32.80
N ILE A 120 -16.70 -7.20 32.83
CA ILE A 120 -17.55 -8.28 33.33
C ILE A 120 -18.38 -8.72 32.13
N GLY A 121 -18.04 -9.88 31.55
CA GLY A 121 -18.54 -10.28 30.24
C GLY A 121 -18.09 -9.28 29.16
N SER A 122 -19.05 -8.64 28.49
CA SER A 122 -18.79 -7.58 27.49
C SER A 122 -18.97 -6.15 28.04
N ILE A 123 -19.24 -6.01 29.34
CA ILE A 123 -19.55 -4.72 29.99
C ILE A 123 -18.32 -4.17 30.72
N PRO A 124 -17.93 -2.90 30.53
CA PRO A 124 -16.87 -2.28 31.32
C PRO A 124 -17.24 -2.24 32.80
N LYS A 125 -16.35 -2.68 33.70
CA LYS A 125 -16.60 -2.75 35.15
C LYS A 125 -17.12 -1.44 35.74
N MET A 126 -16.68 -0.31 35.22
CA MET A 126 -17.13 1.03 35.65
C MET A 126 -18.62 1.31 35.41
N PHE A 127 -19.28 0.56 34.51
CA PHE A 127 -20.71 0.66 34.22
C PHE A 127 -21.52 -0.51 34.78
N TYR A 128 -20.86 -1.50 35.39
CA TYR A 128 -21.55 -2.66 35.94
C TYR A 128 -22.17 -2.31 37.29
N THR A 129 -23.48 -2.11 37.32
CA THR A 129 -24.24 -1.79 38.54
C THR A 129 -24.80 -3.01 39.28
N GLY A 130 -24.44 -4.23 38.86
CA GLY A 130 -24.77 -5.47 39.56
C GLY A 130 -26.26 -5.66 39.86
N VAL A 131 -27.08 -5.71 38.80
CA VAL A 131 -28.48 -6.19 38.88
C VAL A 131 -28.54 -7.63 38.39
#